data_AF-R1BPU3-F1
#
_entry.id   AF-R1BPU3-F1
#
_cell.length_a   1.000
_cell.length_b   1.000
_cell.length_c   1.000
_cell.angle_alpha   90.00
_cell.angle_beta   90.00
_cell.angle_gamma   90.00
#
_symmetry.space_group_name_H-M   'P 1'
#
loop_
_entity.id
_entity.type
_entity.pdbx_description
1 polymer ?
#
loop_
_entity_poly.entity_id
_entity_poly.type
_entity_poly.pdbx_seq_one_letter_code
_entity_poly.pdbx_strand_id
1 'polypeptide(L)'
;SFAPPSESPSQLAAAAPDEDSIGPEDPSSDSVSDDAVSGEPQPAVATVSLANADFDTGRAVVPESTLGGETTCIVCFTRPKTHIAVPCGHQCACGACADRMRDCPYCREPVMMWMLQRLV
;
A
#
# COMPACT_ATOMS: atom_id res chain seq x y z
N SER A 1 -50.61 -10.02 3.74
CA SER A 1 -50.46 -9.18 4.94
C SER A 1 -48.98 -8.95 5.19
N PHE A 2 -48.61 -7.72 5.56
CA PHE A 2 -47.22 -7.27 5.65
C PHE A 2 -46.79 -7.11 7.11
N ALA A 3 -45.67 -7.70 7.50
CA ALA A 3 -44.97 -7.41 8.76
C ALA A 3 -43.50 -7.88 8.65
N PRO A 4 -42.50 -6.99 8.80
CA PRO A 4 -41.08 -7.37 8.86
C PRO A 4 -40.70 -7.90 10.27
N PRO A 5 -39.55 -8.60 10.41
CA PRO A 5 -39.03 -8.99 11.72
C PRO A 5 -38.61 -7.76 12.54
N SER A 6 -38.95 -7.77 13.83
CA SER A 6 -38.64 -6.71 14.79
C SER A 6 -37.19 -6.75 15.24
N GLU A 7 -36.49 -5.62 15.14
CA GLU A 7 -35.18 -5.42 15.74
C GLU A 7 -35.28 -5.32 17.28
N SER A 8 -34.24 -5.74 17.99
CA SER A 8 -34.10 -5.51 19.44
C SER A 8 -32.62 -5.52 19.82
N PRO A 9 -32.00 -4.35 20.05
CA PRO A 9 -30.61 -4.28 20.50
C PRO A 9 -30.52 -4.50 22.02
N SER A 10 -29.68 -5.45 22.45
CA SER A 10 -29.42 -5.69 23.88
C SER A 10 -27.91 -5.71 24.15
N GLN A 11 -27.40 -4.49 24.31
CA GLN A 11 -26.38 -4.05 25.25
C GLN A 11 -25.46 -5.13 25.87
N LEU A 12 -24.15 -4.96 25.66
CA LEU A 12 -23.18 -5.28 26.70
C LEU A 12 -22.23 -4.09 26.87
N ALA A 13 -22.25 -3.49 28.06
CA ALA A 13 -21.34 -2.42 28.42
C ALA A 13 -20.02 -3.00 28.97
N ALA A 14 -18.91 -2.38 28.61
CA ALA A 14 -17.63 -2.51 29.31
C ALA A 14 -17.03 -1.11 29.44
N ALA A 15 -16.55 -0.77 30.64
CA ALA A 15 -16.04 0.56 30.95
C ALA A 15 -14.58 0.75 30.50
N ALA A 16 -14.21 2.01 30.31
CA ALA A 16 -12.84 2.54 30.35
C ALA A 16 -12.25 2.37 31.78
N PRO A 17 -11.02 2.83 32.12
CA PRO A 17 -10.06 3.69 31.39
C PRO A 17 -8.64 3.05 31.33
N ASP A 18 -7.46 3.69 31.21
CA ASP A 18 -6.99 5.10 31.32
C ASP A 18 -5.74 5.37 30.39
N GLU A 19 -5.40 6.65 30.18
CA GLU A 19 -4.09 7.25 29.76
C GLU A 19 -3.57 6.94 28.31
N ASP A 20 -2.85 7.81 27.60
CA ASP A 20 -2.00 8.94 27.99
C ASP A 20 -2.20 10.21 27.13
N SER A 21 -1.94 11.39 27.70
CA SER A 21 -2.18 12.70 27.09
C SER A 21 -0.91 13.29 26.47
N ILE A 22 -0.68 13.06 25.17
CA ILE A 22 0.47 13.64 24.47
C ILE A 22 0.17 15.05 23.97
N GLY A 23 0.79 16.00 24.67
CA GLY A 23 1.08 17.37 24.26
C GLY A 23 1.54 18.19 25.47
N PRO A 24 2.15 19.38 25.30
CA PRO A 24 2.59 20.00 24.04
C PRO A 24 4.04 20.53 24.08
N GLU A 25 4.82 20.41 23.01
CA GLU A 25 5.96 21.33 22.79
C GLU A 25 6.45 21.39 21.34
N ASP A 26 6.14 22.51 20.71
CA ASP A 26 6.94 23.12 19.64
C ASP A 26 7.87 24.12 20.35
N PRO A 27 9.20 24.07 20.12
CA PRO A 27 9.84 25.35 19.85
C PRO A 27 11.04 25.32 18.89
N SER A 28 11.13 26.39 18.09
CA SER A 28 12.32 26.87 17.36
C SER A 28 12.63 26.12 16.06
N SER A 29 12.71 26.74 14.89
CA SER A 29 13.58 27.88 14.50
C SER A 29 15.07 27.64 14.78
N ASP A 30 15.64 26.61 14.18
CA ASP A 30 17.07 26.63 13.83
C ASP A 30 17.26 27.36 12.50
N SER A 31 17.47 28.67 12.60
CA SER A 31 18.07 29.46 11.54
C SER A 31 19.51 28.99 11.35
N VAL A 32 19.77 28.13 10.37
CA VAL A 32 21.14 27.76 10.00
C VAL A 32 21.88 29.00 9.52
N SER A 33 22.86 29.43 10.31
CA SER A 33 23.76 30.54 9.97
C SER A 33 24.55 30.20 8.70
N ASP A 34 24.61 31.14 7.76
CA ASP A 34 25.57 31.12 6.66
C ASP A 34 27.01 31.25 7.19
N ASP A 35 27.60 30.15 7.67
CA ASP A 35 29.01 30.13 8.06
C ASP A 35 29.88 30.09 6.79
N ALA A 36 30.60 31.19 6.57
CA ALA A 36 31.38 31.42 5.37
C ALA A 36 32.67 30.58 5.36
N VAL A 37 32.56 29.31 4.96
CA VAL A 37 33.71 28.41 4.78
C VAL A 37 34.68 28.95 3.72
N SER A 38 35.71 29.64 4.20
CA SER A 38 36.77 30.21 3.39
C SER A 38 37.75 29.13 2.94
N GLY A 39 37.44 28.50 1.81
CA GLY A 39 38.41 28.03 0.82
C GLY A 39 39.33 26.86 1.17
N GLU A 40 38.94 25.66 0.76
CA GLU A 40 39.87 24.70 0.15
C GLU A 40 39.13 24.02 -1.03
N PRO A 41 39.74 23.89 -2.23
CA PRO A 41 39.01 23.41 -3.41
C PRO A 41 38.67 21.92 -3.28
N GLN A 42 37.40 21.62 -3.02
CA GLN A 42 36.88 20.25 -3.09
C GLN A 42 37.21 19.64 -4.47
N PRO A 43 37.67 18.37 -4.53
CA PRO A 43 37.83 17.68 -5.80
C PRO A 43 36.47 17.68 -6.51
N ALA A 44 36.45 18.23 -7.73
CA ALA A 44 35.22 18.49 -8.46
C ALA A 44 34.33 17.24 -8.52
N VAL A 45 33.18 17.30 -7.87
CA VAL A 45 32.23 16.18 -7.83
C VAL A 45 31.81 15.88 -9.26
N ALA A 46 32.19 14.70 -9.77
CA ALA A 46 31.96 14.36 -11.16
C ALA A 46 30.45 14.26 -11.40
N THR A 47 29.92 15.10 -12.29
CA THR A 47 28.52 15.09 -12.69
C THR A 47 28.22 13.86 -13.54
N VAL A 48 27.88 12.76 -12.88
CA VAL A 48 27.43 11.53 -13.54
C VAL A 48 26.06 11.76 -14.18
N SER A 49 25.98 11.62 -15.50
CA SER A 49 24.71 11.71 -16.22
C SER A 49 23.88 10.45 -16.01
N LEU A 50 22.57 10.62 -15.78
CA LEU A 50 21.55 9.56 -15.73
C LEU A 50 21.59 8.62 -16.96
N ALA A 51 22.09 9.08 -18.10
CA ALA A 51 22.29 8.26 -19.30
C ALA A 51 23.32 7.12 -19.11
N ASN A 52 24.13 7.14 -18.05
CA ASN A 52 25.08 6.09 -17.69
C ASN A 52 24.63 5.25 -16.48
N ALA A 53 23.38 5.43 -16.01
CA ALA A 53 22.85 4.57 -14.96
C ALA A 53 22.47 3.20 -15.55
N ASP A 54 23.12 2.15 -15.08
CA ASP A 54 22.67 0.78 -15.35
C ASP A 54 21.45 0.46 -14.46
N PHE A 55 20.49 -0.27 -15.01
CA PHE A 55 19.30 -0.70 -14.28
C PHE A 55 19.53 -2.00 -13.49
N ASP A 56 20.56 -2.77 -13.83
CA ASP A 56 21.00 -3.90 -13.00
C ASP A 56 21.85 -3.39 -11.83
N THR A 57 21.19 -3.18 -10.70
CA THR A 57 21.84 -2.83 -9.43
C THR A 57 22.65 -3.98 -8.80
N GLY A 58 22.82 -5.10 -9.49
CA GLY A 58 23.54 -6.29 -9.02
C GLY A 58 22.82 -7.02 -7.89
N ARG A 59 21.54 -6.71 -7.66
CA ARG A 59 20.74 -7.32 -6.58
C ARG A 59 20.26 -8.70 -7.00
N ALA A 60 20.67 -9.71 -6.24
CA ALA A 60 20.20 -11.08 -6.44
C ALA A 60 18.65 -11.15 -6.46
N VAL A 61 18.10 -11.89 -7.43
CA VAL A 61 16.67 -12.16 -7.55
C VAL A 61 16.22 -12.99 -6.35
N VAL A 62 15.64 -12.32 -5.35
CA VAL A 62 14.97 -12.97 -4.23
C VAL A 62 13.62 -13.51 -4.69
N PRO A 63 13.21 -14.72 -4.28
CA PRO A 63 11.85 -15.21 -4.53
C PRO A 63 10.82 -14.27 -3.90
N GLU A 64 9.64 -14.17 -4.51
CA GLU A 64 8.56 -13.31 -4.02
C GLU A 64 8.28 -13.53 -2.53
N SER A 65 8.14 -12.43 -1.80
CA SER A 65 7.71 -12.45 -0.39
C SER A 65 6.43 -13.27 -0.23
N THR A 66 6.38 -14.09 0.82
CA THR A 66 5.28 -15.03 1.12
C THR A 66 3.89 -14.39 1.22
N LEU A 67 3.81 -13.07 1.34
CA LEU A 67 2.57 -12.30 1.38
C LEU A 67 2.10 -11.83 -0.01
N GLY A 68 1.99 -12.76 -0.97
CA GLY A 68 1.19 -12.56 -2.19
C GLY A 68 1.67 -11.42 -3.09
N GLY A 69 2.98 -11.38 -3.39
CA GLY A 69 3.74 -10.28 -3.99
C GLY A 69 3.24 -9.73 -5.34
N GLU A 70 4.09 -9.74 -6.36
CA GLU A 70 3.80 -9.17 -7.68
C GLU A 70 2.87 -10.07 -8.50
N THR A 71 3.02 -11.39 -8.39
CA THR A 71 2.32 -12.36 -9.26
C THR A 71 1.22 -13.16 -8.55
N THR A 72 1.28 -13.28 -7.22
CA THR A 72 0.41 -14.20 -6.45
C THR A 72 -0.81 -13.49 -5.83
N CYS A 73 -1.99 -14.11 -5.87
CA CYS A 73 -3.25 -13.57 -5.38
C CYS A 73 -3.21 -13.22 -3.88
N ILE A 74 -3.52 -11.96 -3.53
CA ILE A 74 -3.42 -11.43 -2.15
C ILE A 74 -4.48 -11.98 -1.19
N VAL A 75 -5.43 -12.77 -1.69
CA VAL A 75 -6.57 -13.31 -0.92
C VAL A 75 -6.34 -14.76 -0.50
N CYS A 76 -5.66 -15.56 -1.35
CA CYS A 76 -5.43 -16.98 -1.09
C CYS A 76 -3.95 -17.37 -1.07
N PHE A 77 -3.03 -16.47 -1.40
CA PHE A 77 -1.57 -16.66 -1.34
C PHE A 77 -1.03 -17.91 -2.08
N THR A 78 -1.83 -18.51 -2.96
CA THR A 78 -1.57 -19.83 -3.57
C THR A 78 -1.65 -19.84 -5.10
N ARG A 79 -2.41 -18.92 -5.70
CA ARG A 79 -2.72 -18.91 -7.15
C ARG A 79 -2.34 -17.57 -7.78
N PRO A 80 -1.99 -17.53 -9.09
CA PRO A 80 -1.61 -16.29 -9.74
C PRO A 80 -2.76 -15.27 -9.78
N LYS A 81 -2.42 -13.98 -9.79
CA LYS A 81 -3.35 -12.88 -10.05
C LYS A 81 -3.76 -12.95 -11.53
N THR A 82 -5.02 -13.26 -11.81
CA THR A 82 -5.52 -13.41 -13.19
C THR A 82 -6.67 -12.47 -13.53
N HIS A 83 -7.23 -11.78 -12.53
CA HIS A 83 -8.39 -10.91 -12.69
C HIS A 83 -8.12 -9.48 -12.21
N ILE A 84 -8.62 -8.53 -13.00
CA ILE A 84 -8.63 -7.09 -12.74
C ILE A 84 -10.00 -6.70 -12.19
N ALA A 85 -10.02 -5.95 -11.09
CA ALA A 85 -11.24 -5.31 -10.58
C ALA A 85 -11.59 -4.07 -11.41
N VAL A 86 -12.78 -4.02 -12.01
CA VAL A 86 -13.28 -2.84 -12.74
C VAL A 86 -14.35 -2.14 -11.89
N PRO A 87 -14.30 -0.80 -11.69
CA PRO A 87 -13.50 0.19 -12.45
C PRO A 87 -12.08 0.46 -11.93
N CYS A 88 -11.73 0.05 -10.71
CA CYS A 88 -10.52 0.55 -10.03
C CYS A 88 -9.16 0.08 -10.60
N GLY A 89 -9.14 -0.87 -11.53
CA GLY A 89 -7.95 -1.33 -12.26
C GLY A 89 -7.02 -2.28 -11.49
N HIS A 90 -7.30 -2.60 -10.23
CA HIS A 90 -6.37 -3.39 -9.41
C HIS A 90 -6.39 -4.89 -9.78
N GLN A 91 -5.30 -5.37 -10.37
CA GLN A 91 -5.01 -6.80 -10.56
C GLN A 91 -4.54 -7.41 -9.22
N CYS A 92 -5.46 -7.94 -8.42
CA CYS A 92 -5.16 -8.44 -7.06
C CYS A 92 -5.61 -9.89 -6.80
N ALA A 93 -6.51 -10.43 -7.64
CA ALA A 93 -7.22 -11.67 -7.39
C ALA A 93 -6.97 -12.75 -8.45
N CYS A 94 -7.02 -14.02 -8.03
CA CYS A 94 -7.28 -15.14 -8.93
C CYS A 94 -8.79 -15.31 -9.15
N GLY A 95 -9.21 -15.92 -10.26
CA GLY A 95 -10.65 -16.04 -10.63
C GLY A 95 -11.54 -16.57 -9.51
N ALA A 96 -11.21 -17.72 -8.94
CA ALA A 96 -12.00 -18.32 -7.85
C ALA A 96 -12.06 -17.51 -6.54
N CYS A 97 -11.24 -16.46 -6.39
CA CYS A 97 -11.39 -15.45 -5.32
C CYS A 97 -12.24 -14.26 -5.81
N ALA A 98 -11.99 -13.78 -7.02
CA ALA A 98 -12.78 -12.73 -7.68
C ALA A 98 -14.28 -13.06 -7.69
N ASP A 99 -14.65 -14.30 -8.05
CA ASP A 99 -16.03 -14.80 -8.08
C ASP A 99 -16.79 -14.66 -6.73
N ARG A 100 -16.08 -14.46 -5.62
CA ARG A 100 -16.64 -14.39 -4.26
C ARG A 100 -16.67 -12.98 -3.68
N MET A 101 -16.12 -11.98 -4.38
CA MET A 101 -15.89 -10.63 -3.86
C MET A 101 -16.68 -9.59 -4.63
N ARG A 102 -17.36 -8.70 -3.90
CA ARG A 102 -18.09 -7.55 -4.44
C ARG A 102 -17.26 -6.26 -4.46
N ASP A 103 -16.28 -6.15 -3.58
CA ASP A 103 -15.41 -4.98 -3.45
C ASP A 103 -13.96 -5.38 -3.70
N CYS A 104 -13.15 -4.43 -4.17
CA CYS A 104 -11.74 -4.67 -4.42
C CYS A 104 -10.99 -4.82 -3.08
N PRO A 105 -10.30 -5.93 -2.80
CA PRO A 105 -9.59 -6.11 -1.53
C PRO A 105 -8.40 -5.15 -1.34
N TYR A 106 -7.96 -4.47 -2.40
CA TYR A 106 -6.87 -3.48 -2.35
C TYR A 106 -7.37 -2.08 -1.98
N CYS A 107 -8.30 -1.50 -2.76
CA CYS A 107 -8.78 -0.12 -2.58
C CYS A 107 -10.18 0.01 -1.97
N ARG A 108 -10.88 -1.11 -1.73
CA ARG A 108 -12.27 -1.19 -1.24
C ARG A 108 -13.34 -0.57 -2.15
N GLU A 109 -12.99 -0.21 -3.38
CA GLU A 109 -13.95 0.27 -4.36
C GLU A 109 -14.87 -0.88 -4.85
N PRO A 110 -16.20 -0.67 -4.98
CA PRO A 110 -17.12 -1.69 -5.49
C PRO A 110 -16.77 -2.14 -6.90
N VAL A 111 -16.72 -3.46 -7.10
CA VAL A 111 -16.37 -4.09 -8.36
C VAL A 111 -17.62 -4.34 -9.18
N MET A 112 -17.73 -3.62 -10.29
CA MET A 112 -18.81 -3.80 -11.28
C MET A 112 -18.65 -5.11 -12.04
N MET A 113 -17.40 -5.46 -12.39
CA MET A 113 -17.05 -6.73 -13.01
C MET A 113 -15.58 -7.09 -12.81
N TRP A 114 -15.29 -8.38 -12.76
CA TRP A 114 -13.93 -8.91 -12.77
C TRP A 114 -13.56 -9.34 -14.18
N MET A 115 -12.50 -8.76 -14.75
CA MET A 115 -12.04 -9.09 -16.11
C MET A 115 -10.77 -9.96 -16.07
N LEU A 116 -10.69 -10.99 -16.92
CA LEU A 116 -9.46 -11.75 -17.10
C LEU A 116 -8.38 -10.91 -17.81
N GLN A 117 -7.19 -10.85 -17.21
CA GLN A 117 -6.02 -10.27 -17.86
C GLN A 117 -5.45 -11.26 -18.88
N ARG A 118 -5.54 -10.91 -20.17
CA ARG A 118 -4.72 -11.55 -21.20
C ARG A 118 -3.30 -11.01 -21.09
N LEU A 119 -2.37 -11.90 -20.74
CA LEU A 119 -0.96 -11.71 -21.08
C LEU A 119 -0.82 -12.05 -22.58
N VAL A 120 -0.15 -11.20 -23.33
CA VAL A 120 0.13 -11.33 -24.77
C VAL A 120 1.62 -11.48 -25.01
#